data_AF-A0A6L7GFT3-F1
#
_entry.id   AF-A0A6L7GFT3-F1
#
_cell.length_a   1.000
_cell.length_b   1.000
_cell.length_c   1.000
_cell.angle_alpha   90.00
_cell.angle_beta   90.00
_cell.angle_gamma   90.00
#
_symmetry.space_group_name_H-M   'P 1'
#
loop_
_entity.id
_entity.type
_entity.pdbx_description
1 polymer ?
#
loop_
_entity_poly.entity_id
_entity_poly.type
_entity_poly.pdbx_seq_one_letter_code
_entity_poly.pdbx_strand_id
1 'polypeptide(L)'
;MNRLANFARSQSGGAAAEFALVLPATLLLFFGVIDGGRYLWAVNRMEKAVQMGTRTAVVTSVVASELNSADYVDFECPVYDTDGSVIDVSPIKKGDTICKEAVPTLICTKSGQAVTCGGEAGSQPAFDRILARMRVVDPSIRDDEVSITYSGSGIGYAGDPSKDDGGNALADAAPVVTVSINRAQMRALFLLGGRIPLPGFSYSQTLEDGDGVVSY
;
A
#
# COMPACT_ATOMS: atom_id res chain seq x y z
N MET A 1 -39.96 -34.24 54.62
CA MET A 1 -38.53 -34.63 54.44
C MET A 1 -38.23 -35.28 53.08
N ASN A 2 -39.17 -35.99 52.43
CA ASN A 2 -38.93 -36.67 51.14
C ASN A 2 -38.65 -35.76 49.92
N ARG A 3 -39.03 -34.48 49.93
CA ARG A 3 -38.79 -33.57 48.80
C ARG A 3 -37.31 -33.16 48.65
N LEU A 4 -36.59 -33.02 49.76
CA LEU A 4 -35.14 -32.70 49.76
C LEU A 4 -34.30 -33.90 49.27
N ALA A 5 -34.67 -35.12 49.68
CA ALA A 5 -34.03 -36.35 49.20
C ALA A 5 -34.25 -36.57 47.69
N ASN A 6 -35.44 -36.25 47.19
CA ASN A 6 -35.74 -36.33 45.75
C ASN A 6 -35.02 -35.25 44.94
N PHE A 7 -34.82 -34.05 45.50
CA PHE A 7 -34.06 -32.98 44.83
C PHE A 7 -32.57 -33.33 44.73
N ALA A 8 -31.98 -33.89 45.79
CA ALA A 8 -30.60 -34.35 45.80
C ALA A 8 -30.34 -35.56 44.86
N ARG A 9 -31.39 -36.31 44.51
CA ARG A 9 -31.33 -37.46 43.60
C ARG A 9 -31.76 -37.11 42.17
N SER A 10 -32.15 -35.86 41.91
CA SER A 10 -32.67 -35.43 40.62
C SER A 10 -31.55 -35.31 39.60
N GLN A 11 -31.55 -36.18 38.58
CA GLN A 11 -30.62 -36.12 37.44
C GLN A 11 -31.13 -35.24 36.29
N SER A 12 -32.26 -34.55 36.48
CA SER A 12 -33.00 -33.78 35.46
C SER A 12 -32.28 -32.54 34.90
N GLY A 13 -30.98 -32.39 35.14
CA GLY A 13 -30.13 -31.32 34.62
C GLY A 13 -28.73 -31.77 34.18
N GLY A 14 -28.43 -33.08 34.20
CA GLY A 14 -27.11 -33.60 33.82
C GLY A 14 -26.69 -33.20 32.40
N ALA A 15 -27.59 -33.35 31.44
CA ALA A 15 -27.35 -32.93 30.05
C ALA A 15 -27.08 -31.42 29.92
N ALA A 16 -27.71 -30.58 30.75
CA ALA A 16 -27.45 -29.14 30.75
C ALA A 16 -26.07 -28.80 31.32
N ALA A 17 -25.62 -29.51 32.35
CA ALA A 17 -24.29 -29.36 32.93
C ALA A 17 -23.18 -29.85 31.96
N GLU A 18 -23.39 -30.98 31.30
CA GLU A 18 -22.47 -31.50 30.27
C GLU A 18 -22.36 -30.53 29.09
N PHE A 19 -23.48 -30.01 28.61
CA PHE A 19 -23.49 -29.00 27.55
C PHE A 19 -22.77 -27.72 27.99
N ALA A 20 -22.99 -27.25 29.22
CA ALA A 20 -22.32 -26.07 29.76
C ALA A 20 -20.78 -26.24 29.85
N LEU A 21 -20.28 -27.46 29.99
CA LEU A 21 -18.85 -27.76 29.99
C LEU A 21 -18.25 -27.79 28.58
N VAL A 22 -18.99 -28.30 27.59
CA VAL A 22 -18.51 -28.41 26.20
C VAL A 22 -18.63 -27.08 25.46
N LEU A 23 -19.68 -26.31 25.73
CA LEU A 23 -20.01 -25.08 25.03
C LEU A 23 -18.84 -24.07 24.95
N PRO A 24 -18.09 -23.76 26.04
CA PRO A 24 -16.98 -22.82 25.98
C PRO A 24 -15.86 -23.28 25.04
N ALA A 25 -15.52 -24.57 25.07
CA ALA A 25 -14.48 -25.14 24.19
C ALA A 25 -14.91 -25.09 22.72
N THR A 26 -16.17 -25.43 22.45
CA THR A 26 -16.77 -25.34 21.12
C THR A 26 -16.79 -23.89 20.61
N LEU A 27 -17.20 -22.93 21.43
CA LEU A 27 -17.21 -21.51 21.06
C LEU A 27 -15.79 -20.95 20.79
N LEU A 28 -14.80 -21.32 21.60
CA LEU A 28 -13.41 -20.95 21.36
C LEU A 28 -12.90 -21.46 20.01
N LEU A 29 -13.21 -22.72 19.67
CA LEU A 29 -12.87 -23.30 18.37
C LEU A 29 -13.57 -22.55 17.23
N PHE A 30 -14.88 -22.29 17.34
CA PHE A 30 -15.62 -21.56 16.31
C PHE A 30 -15.10 -20.14 16.11
N PHE A 31 -14.88 -19.36 17.18
CA PHE A 31 -14.34 -18.01 17.05
C PHE A 31 -12.90 -18.01 16.54
N GLY A 32 -12.08 -18.98 16.94
CA GLY A 32 -10.72 -19.13 16.41
C GLY A 32 -10.71 -19.39 14.90
N VAL A 33 -11.56 -20.28 14.40
CA VAL A 33 -11.68 -20.55 12.96
C VAL A 33 -12.20 -19.33 12.20
N ILE A 34 -13.22 -18.64 12.73
CA ILE A 34 -13.78 -17.43 12.11
C ILE A 34 -12.71 -16.34 12.01
N ASP A 35 -11.95 -16.08 13.08
CA ASP A 35 -10.90 -15.06 13.06
C ASP A 35 -9.73 -15.45 12.17
N GLY A 36 -9.36 -16.74 12.12
CA GLY A 36 -8.35 -17.23 11.19
C GLY A 36 -8.75 -16.98 9.72
N GLY A 37 -10.00 -17.29 9.37
CA GLY A 37 -10.53 -17.02 8.04
C GLY A 37 -10.56 -15.52 7.71
N ARG A 38 -11.01 -14.68 8.65
CA ARG A 38 -11.02 -13.22 8.48
C ARG A 38 -9.62 -12.65 8.32
N TYR A 39 -8.66 -13.14 9.10
CA TYR A 39 -7.26 -12.72 9.03
C TYR A 39 -6.67 -13.01 7.66
N LEU A 40 -6.78 -14.27 7.19
CA LEU A 40 -6.28 -14.66 5.86
C LEU A 40 -6.97 -13.88 4.74
N TRP A 41 -8.28 -13.65 4.85
CA TRP A 41 -9.01 -12.83 3.89
C TRP A 41 -8.50 -11.38 3.86
N ALA A 42 -8.27 -10.77 5.03
CA ALA A 42 -7.74 -9.40 5.10
C ALA A 42 -6.33 -9.29 4.51
N VAL A 43 -5.45 -10.26 4.77
CA VAL A 43 -4.10 -10.31 4.18
C VAL A 43 -4.17 -10.31 2.65
N ASN A 44 -4.90 -11.26 2.06
CA ASN A 44 -5.05 -11.35 0.59
C ASN A 44 -5.68 -10.08 -0.01
N ARG A 45 -6.64 -9.49 0.70
CA ARG A 45 -7.33 -8.29 0.26
C ARG A 45 -6.40 -7.07 0.25
N MET A 46 -5.54 -6.92 1.25
CA MET A 46 -4.55 -5.84 1.29
C MET A 46 -3.48 -6.01 0.21
N GLU A 47 -2.96 -7.22 0.00
CA GLU A 47 -2.01 -7.52 -1.08
C GLU A 47 -2.58 -7.14 -2.46
N LYS A 48 -3.85 -7.52 -2.70
CA LYS A 48 -4.51 -7.17 -3.96
C LYS A 48 -4.78 -5.67 -4.06
N ALA A 49 -5.11 -5.00 -2.96
CA ALA A 49 -5.32 -3.56 -2.94
C ALA A 49 -4.04 -2.80 -3.32
N VAL A 50 -2.88 -3.12 -2.74
CA VAL A 50 -1.61 -2.48 -3.12
C VAL A 50 -1.23 -2.79 -4.57
N GLN A 51 -1.44 -4.02 -5.05
CA GLN A 51 -1.17 -4.36 -6.44
C GLN A 51 -2.00 -3.50 -7.41
N MET A 52 -3.31 -3.35 -7.14
CA MET A 52 -4.19 -2.51 -7.97
C MET A 52 -3.85 -1.03 -7.83
N GLY A 53 -3.52 -0.57 -6.63
CA GLY A 53 -3.06 0.79 -6.37
C GLY A 53 -1.80 1.14 -7.17
N THR A 54 -0.78 0.28 -7.15
CA THR A 54 0.45 0.49 -7.91
C THR A 54 0.20 0.49 -9.41
N ARG A 55 -0.63 -0.42 -9.93
CA ARG A 55 -1.00 -0.42 -11.36
C ARG A 55 -1.66 0.89 -11.78
N THR A 56 -2.49 1.48 -10.92
CA THR A 56 -3.06 2.80 -11.17
C THR A 56 -2.02 3.90 -11.05
N ALA A 57 -1.16 3.84 -10.02
CA ALA A 57 -0.13 4.84 -9.78
C ALA A 57 0.89 4.98 -10.92
N VAL A 58 1.19 3.90 -11.64
CA VAL A 58 2.16 3.93 -12.75
C VAL A 58 1.60 4.43 -14.08
N VAL A 59 0.28 4.31 -14.29
CA VAL A 59 -0.37 4.75 -15.54
C VAL A 59 -1.02 6.11 -15.41
N THR A 60 -1.46 6.50 -14.21
CA THR A 60 -2.14 7.78 -14.00
C THR A 60 -1.17 8.91 -13.64
N SER A 61 -1.65 10.15 -13.70
CA SER A 61 -0.84 11.32 -13.33
C SER A 61 -0.10 11.13 -12.00
N VAL A 62 1.18 11.48 -11.97
CA VAL A 62 2.03 11.34 -10.79
C VAL A 62 1.51 12.16 -9.61
N VAL A 63 1.74 11.68 -8.40
CA VAL A 63 1.36 12.37 -7.16
C VAL A 63 2.41 13.43 -6.79
N ALA A 64 3.68 13.11 -6.96
CA ALA A 64 4.80 14.03 -6.79
C ALA A 64 4.89 14.96 -8.02
N SER A 65 4.21 16.11 -7.98
CA SER A 65 4.17 17.06 -9.09
C SER A 65 5.53 17.62 -9.47
N GLU A 66 6.47 17.65 -8.52
CA GLU A 66 7.85 18.05 -8.74
C GLU A 66 8.56 17.20 -9.80
N LEU A 67 8.19 15.92 -9.95
CA LEU A 67 8.76 15.03 -10.96
C LEU A 67 8.39 15.42 -12.39
N ASN A 68 7.20 16.01 -12.60
CA ASN A 68 6.76 16.47 -13.92
C ASN A 68 7.46 17.75 -14.38
N SER A 69 8.08 18.49 -13.45
CA SER A 69 8.79 19.74 -13.72
C SER A 69 10.30 19.67 -13.51
N ALA A 70 10.81 18.50 -13.14
CA ALA A 70 12.22 18.30 -12.87
C ALA A 70 12.99 18.29 -14.20
N ASP A 71 14.05 19.11 -14.27
CA ASP A 71 15.01 19.10 -15.38
C ASP A 71 16.25 18.32 -14.94
N TYR A 72 16.63 17.34 -15.75
CA TYR A 72 17.78 16.47 -15.51
C TYR A 72 18.94 16.78 -16.46
N VAL A 73 18.79 17.74 -17.38
CA VAL A 73 19.89 18.18 -18.23
C VAL A 73 21.01 18.77 -17.37
N ASP A 74 22.24 18.42 -17.70
CA ASP A 74 23.46 18.76 -16.97
C ASP A 74 23.56 18.14 -15.56
N PHE A 75 22.69 17.18 -15.21
CA PHE A 75 22.84 16.42 -13.97
C PHE A 75 24.07 15.51 -14.01
N GLU A 76 24.88 15.52 -12.96
CA GLU A 76 26.08 14.68 -12.84
C GLU A 76 25.70 13.23 -12.50
N CYS A 77 25.74 12.36 -13.52
CA CYS A 77 25.49 10.93 -13.35
C CYS A 77 26.79 10.15 -13.21
N PRO A 78 26.83 9.12 -12.33
CA PRO A 78 27.99 8.25 -12.20
C PRO A 78 28.20 7.41 -13.47
N VAL A 79 29.45 7.36 -13.92
CA VAL A 79 29.91 6.44 -14.97
C VAL A 79 30.47 5.20 -14.28
N TYR A 80 29.90 4.05 -14.59
CA TYR A 80 30.32 2.77 -14.02
C TYR A 80 31.31 2.04 -14.93
N ASP A 81 32.32 1.41 -14.32
CA ASP A 81 33.17 0.43 -15.00
C ASP A 81 32.48 -0.95 -15.06
N THR A 82 33.08 -1.87 -15.81
CA THR A 82 32.64 -3.26 -16.00
C THR A 82 32.48 -4.07 -14.71
N ASP A 83 33.13 -3.65 -13.63
CA ASP A 83 33.03 -4.22 -12.29
C ASP A 83 31.97 -3.52 -11.40
N GLY A 84 31.28 -2.50 -11.94
CA GLY A 84 30.23 -1.74 -11.26
C GLY A 84 30.75 -0.64 -10.34
N SER A 85 32.06 -0.38 -10.32
CA SER A 85 32.65 0.74 -9.58
C SER A 85 32.41 2.07 -10.30
N VAL A 86 32.24 3.16 -9.54
CA VAL A 86 32.12 4.51 -10.12
C VAL A 86 33.52 5.02 -10.45
N ILE A 87 33.78 5.28 -11.72
CA ILE A 87 35.10 5.73 -12.22
C ILE A 87 35.13 7.21 -12.57
N ASP A 88 33.98 7.79 -12.87
CA ASP A 88 33.84 9.22 -13.17
C ASP A 88 32.40 9.67 -12.91
N VAL A 89 32.18 10.99 -12.95
CA VAL A 89 30.85 11.59 -13.02
C VAL A 89 30.80 12.49 -14.25
N SER A 90 29.77 12.34 -15.08
CA SER A 90 29.60 13.16 -16.27
C SER A 90 28.23 13.82 -16.27
N PRO A 91 28.12 15.09 -16.70
CA PRO A 91 26.82 15.71 -16.93
C PRO A 91 26.12 15.01 -18.10
N ILE A 92 24.85 14.67 -17.91
CA ILE A 92 23.99 14.12 -18.96
C ILE A 92 23.41 15.23 -19.82
N LYS A 93 23.33 15.02 -21.12
CA LYS A 93 22.77 15.99 -22.08
C LYS A 93 21.34 15.60 -22.43
N LYS A 94 20.65 16.52 -23.09
CA LYS A 94 19.33 16.26 -23.66
C LYS A 94 19.36 15.00 -24.55
N GLY A 95 18.49 14.05 -24.25
CA GLY A 95 18.37 12.75 -24.94
C GLY A 95 19.22 11.63 -24.34
N ASP A 96 20.08 11.90 -23.35
CA ASP A 96 20.80 10.86 -22.62
C ASP A 96 19.88 10.20 -21.57
N THR A 97 20.21 8.97 -21.18
CA THR A 97 19.43 8.23 -20.18
C THR A 97 19.67 8.78 -18.78
N ILE A 98 18.59 8.94 -18.02
CA ILE A 98 18.66 9.44 -16.64
C ILE A 98 19.15 8.34 -15.70
N CYS A 99 20.20 8.61 -14.93
CA CYS A 99 20.70 7.68 -13.90
C CYS A 99 19.74 7.58 -12.70
N LYS A 100 19.77 6.45 -11.98
CA LYS A 100 18.89 6.24 -10.82
C LYS A 100 19.13 7.26 -9.70
N GLU A 101 20.36 7.75 -9.54
CA GLU A 101 20.75 8.72 -8.53
C GLU A 101 20.13 10.11 -8.75
N ALA A 102 19.77 10.43 -10.00
CA ALA A 102 19.18 11.72 -10.33
C ALA A 102 17.78 11.90 -9.75
N VAL A 103 17.06 10.80 -9.50
CA VAL A 103 15.71 10.83 -8.95
C VAL A 103 15.77 10.47 -7.46
N PRO A 104 15.57 11.43 -6.55
CA PRO A 104 15.59 11.16 -5.12
C PRO A 104 14.41 10.26 -4.72
N THR A 105 14.55 9.59 -3.58
CA THR A 105 13.43 8.85 -2.98
C THR A 105 12.42 9.84 -2.41
N LEU A 106 11.26 9.95 -3.04
CA LEU A 106 10.17 10.81 -2.62
C LEU A 106 9.06 9.96 -2.01
N ILE A 107 8.66 10.29 -0.77
CA ILE A 107 7.55 9.61 -0.09
C ILE A 107 6.37 10.56 -0.03
N CYS A 108 5.27 10.17 -0.67
CA CYS A 108 4.00 10.85 -0.67
C CYS A 108 3.06 10.26 0.38
N THR A 109 2.54 11.10 1.27
CA THR A 109 1.53 10.73 2.28
C THR A 109 0.39 11.74 2.28
N LYS A 110 -0.77 11.34 2.78
CA LYS A 110 -1.95 12.18 2.88
C LYS A 110 -2.36 12.42 4.33
N SER A 111 -2.62 13.68 4.67
CA SER A 111 -3.15 14.10 5.96
C SER A 111 -4.33 15.05 5.75
N GLY A 112 -5.55 14.57 6.03
CA GLY A 112 -6.76 15.31 5.70
C GLY A 112 -6.94 15.45 4.20
N GLN A 113 -6.95 16.68 3.67
CA GLN A 113 -6.97 16.94 2.22
C GLN A 113 -5.57 17.22 1.64
N ALA A 114 -4.56 17.45 2.49
CA ALA A 114 -3.22 17.76 2.04
C ALA A 114 -2.44 16.48 1.68
N VAL A 115 -1.79 16.49 0.53
CA VAL A 115 -0.81 15.48 0.14
C VAL A 115 0.57 16.13 0.15
N THR A 116 1.54 15.44 0.76
CA THR A 116 2.92 15.92 0.85
C THR A 116 3.87 14.85 0.33
N CYS A 117 4.75 15.23 -0.60
CA CYS A 117 5.75 14.38 -1.24
C CYS A 117 7.14 14.96 -0.98
N GLY A 118 7.99 14.26 -0.21
CA GLY A 118 9.37 14.71 0.01
C GLY A 118 9.53 16.10 0.68
N GLY A 119 8.46 16.67 1.24
CA GLY A 119 8.43 18.03 1.79
C GLY A 119 7.63 19.03 0.96
N GLU A 120 7.32 18.70 -0.29
CA GLU A 120 6.56 19.53 -1.23
C GLU A 120 5.08 19.13 -1.30
N ALA A 121 4.25 20.02 -1.85
CA ALA A 121 2.84 19.74 -2.08
C ALA A 121 2.66 18.74 -3.22
N GLY A 122 1.95 17.63 -2.95
CA GLY A 122 1.60 16.63 -3.95
C GLY A 122 0.20 16.85 -4.53
N SER A 123 -0.06 16.21 -5.68
CA SER A 123 -1.36 16.22 -6.34
C SER A 123 -2.40 15.39 -5.57
N GLN A 124 -3.30 16.08 -4.86
CA GLN A 124 -4.45 15.47 -4.21
C GLN A 124 -5.32 14.62 -5.16
N PRO A 125 -5.74 15.10 -6.35
CA PRO A 125 -6.59 14.29 -7.23
C PRO A 125 -5.88 13.02 -7.72
N ALA A 126 -4.55 13.06 -7.92
CA ALA A 126 -3.79 11.87 -8.27
C ALA A 126 -3.78 10.83 -7.14
N PHE A 127 -3.51 11.27 -5.91
CA PHE A 127 -3.56 10.39 -4.74
C PHE A 127 -4.95 9.78 -4.54
N ASP A 128 -6.01 10.59 -4.68
CA ASP A 128 -7.40 10.18 -4.50
C ASP A 128 -7.83 9.12 -5.52
N ARG A 129 -7.35 9.18 -6.78
CA ARG A 129 -7.62 8.14 -7.78
C ARG A 129 -6.98 6.80 -7.40
N ILE A 130 -5.72 6.82 -6.96
CA ILE A 130 -5.02 5.61 -6.52
C ILE A 130 -5.75 5.01 -5.32
N LEU A 131 -6.08 5.83 -4.33
CA LEU A 131 -6.81 5.41 -3.14
C LEU A 131 -8.22 4.89 -3.48
N ALA A 132 -8.93 5.53 -4.41
CA ALA A 132 -10.22 5.06 -4.89
C ALA A 132 -10.11 3.68 -5.53
N ARG A 133 -9.07 3.41 -6.33
CA ARG A 133 -8.85 2.07 -6.90
C ARG A 133 -8.57 1.03 -5.83
N MET A 134 -7.73 1.35 -4.85
CA MET A 134 -7.45 0.47 -3.71
C MET A 134 -8.75 0.14 -2.94
N ARG A 135 -9.63 1.14 -2.78
CA ARG A 135 -10.92 1.00 -2.09
C ARG A 135 -11.96 0.16 -2.82
N VAL A 136 -11.83 -0.03 -4.13
CA VAL A 136 -12.64 -1.03 -4.86
C VAL A 136 -12.35 -2.43 -4.30
N VAL A 137 -11.09 -2.72 -3.97
CA VAL A 137 -10.69 -3.97 -3.36
C VAL A 137 -11.06 -3.96 -1.87
N ASP A 138 -10.64 -2.95 -1.11
CA ASP A 138 -10.99 -2.76 0.31
C ASP A 138 -11.47 -1.35 0.69
N PRO A 139 -12.79 -1.13 0.86
CA PRO A 139 -13.36 0.16 1.26
C PRO A 139 -12.94 0.65 2.65
N SER A 140 -12.39 -0.22 3.50
CA SER A 140 -11.95 0.15 4.84
C SER A 140 -10.61 0.89 4.87
N ILE A 141 -9.86 0.90 3.77
CA ILE A 141 -8.55 1.59 3.68
C ILE A 141 -8.74 3.07 3.95
N ARG A 142 -7.97 3.60 4.91
CA ARG A 142 -7.96 5.02 5.24
C ARG A 142 -6.83 5.75 4.53
N ASP A 143 -7.01 7.05 4.31
CA ASP A 143 -6.06 7.92 3.63
C ASP A 143 -4.69 7.92 4.32
N ASP A 144 -4.68 7.88 5.66
CA ASP A 144 -3.50 7.90 6.52
C ASP A 144 -2.77 6.54 6.62
N GLU A 145 -3.35 5.47 6.06
CA GLU A 145 -2.73 4.14 6.02
C GLU A 145 -1.86 3.94 4.77
N VAL A 146 -1.99 4.81 3.75
CA VAL A 146 -1.37 4.64 2.43
C VAL A 146 -0.18 5.58 2.25
N SER A 147 0.91 5.04 1.74
CA SER A 147 2.05 5.83 1.24
C SER A 147 2.43 5.41 -0.17
N ILE A 148 2.87 6.39 -0.96
CA ILE A 148 3.33 6.19 -2.34
C ILE A 148 4.77 6.69 -2.41
N THR A 149 5.69 5.81 -2.75
CA THR A 149 7.12 6.13 -2.85
C THR A 149 7.55 6.11 -4.30
N TYR A 150 8.26 7.15 -4.73
CA TYR A 150 8.95 7.24 -6.00
C TYR A 150 10.45 7.12 -5.75
N SER A 151 11.16 6.32 -6.55
CA SER A 151 12.63 6.19 -6.48
C SER A 151 13.20 5.99 -7.87
N GLY A 152 14.41 6.47 -8.12
CA GLY A 152 15.05 6.33 -9.43
C GLY A 152 15.19 4.89 -9.91
N SER A 153 14.76 4.66 -11.14
CA SER A 153 14.87 3.38 -11.85
C SER A 153 16.14 3.29 -12.71
N GLY A 154 16.71 4.43 -13.08
CA GLY A 154 17.73 4.52 -14.13
C GLY A 154 17.15 4.49 -15.55
N ILE A 155 15.85 4.74 -15.70
CA ILE A 155 15.11 4.78 -16.97
C ILE A 155 14.49 6.17 -17.14
N GLY A 156 14.42 6.64 -18.39
CA GLY A 156 13.96 7.97 -18.78
C GLY A 156 15.03 8.69 -19.60
N TYR A 157 14.65 9.79 -20.24
CA TYR A 157 15.55 10.57 -21.08
C TYR A 157 15.54 12.03 -20.64
N ALA A 158 16.72 12.64 -20.47
CA ALA A 158 16.81 14.03 -20.04
C ALA A 158 16.26 14.97 -21.13
N GLY A 159 15.37 15.90 -20.74
CA GLY A 159 14.73 16.85 -21.64
C GLY A 159 13.71 16.21 -22.58
N ASP A 160 12.97 15.21 -22.10
CA ASP A 160 11.89 14.57 -22.85
C ASP A 160 10.80 15.61 -23.19
N PRO A 161 10.40 15.76 -24.47
CA PRO A 161 9.36 16.70 -24.84
C PRO A 161 7.93 16.22 -24.51
N SER A 162 7.76 15.10 -23.81
CA SER A 162 6.48 14.49 -23.47
C SER A 162 5.59 15.42 -22.65
N LYS A 163 4.30 15.46 -23.03
CA LYS A 163 3.29 16.35 -22.45
C LYS A 163 1.97 15.63 -22.32
N ASP A 164 1.20 16.04 -21.31
CA ASP A 164 -0.18 15.60 -21.17
C ASP A 164 -1.10 16.14 -22.27
N ASP A 165 -2.32 15.63 -22.34
CA ASP A 165 -3.40 16.12 -23.22
C ASP A 165 -3.67 17.64 -23.04
N GLY A 166 -3.30 18.22 -21.90
CA GLY A 166 -3.40 19.64 -21.57
C GLY A 166 -2.17 20.48 -21.97
N GLY A 167 -1.10 19.85 -22.47
CA GLY A 167 0.16 20.49 -22.84
C GLY A 167 1.13 20.75 -21.68
N ASN A 168 0.86 20.23 -20.47
CA ASN A 168 1.77 20.28 -19.32
C ASN A 168 2.86 19.22 -19.48
N ALA A 169 4.07 19.50 -19.01
CA ALA A 169 5.16 18.55 -19.05
C ALA A 169 4.87 17.30 -18.20
N LEU A 170 5.28 16.15 -18.70
CA LEU A 170 5.32 14.88 -17.96
C LEU A 170 6.73 14.66 -17.41
N ALA A 171 6.87 13.70 -16.48
CA ALA A 171 8.17 13.37 -15.91
C ALA A 171 9.11 12.78 -16.97
N ASP A 172 10.27 13.41 -17.16
CA ASP A 172 11.37 12.90 -18.00
C ASP A 172 11.88 11.53 -17.53
N ALA A 173 11.86 11.31 -16.21
CA ALA A 173 12.27 10.07 -15.57
C ALA A 173 11.09 9.12 -15.40
N ALA A 174 11.36 7.81 -15.52
CA ALA A 174 10.39 6.74 -15.28
C ALA A 174 10.66 6.03 -13.95
N PRO A 175 10.43 6.67 -12.77
CA PRO A 175 10.79 6.12 -11.46
C PRO A 175 10.09 4.79 -11.16
N VAL A 176 10.67 4.02 -10.25
CA VAL A 176 9.97 2.92 -9.59
C VAL A 176 8.96 3.51 -8.61
N VAL A 177 7.69 3.24 -8.83
CA VAL A 177 6.56 3.62 -7.98
C VAL A 177 6.22 2.45 -7.08
N THR A 178 6.25 2.68 -5.76
CA THR A 178 5.88 1.72 -4.73
C THR A 178 4.68 2.22 -3.95
N VAL A 179 3.58 1.48 -3.98
CA VAL A 179 2.42 1.76 -3.12
C VAL A 179 2.48 0.84 -1.92
N SER A 180 2.34 1.39 -0.72
CA SER A 180 2.32 0.62 0.52
C SER A 180 1.12 0.94 1.39
N ILE A 181 0.69 -0.05 2.16
CA ILE A 181 -0.29 0.09 3.24
C ILE A 181 0.37 -0.32 4.55
N ASN A 182 0.31 0.57 5.54
CA ASN A 182 0.69 0.27 6.91
C ASN A 182 -0.54 0.28 7.82
N ARG A 183 -1.20 -0.88 7.89
CA ARG A 183 -2.36 -1.08 8.77
C ARG A 183 -1.93 -1.73 10.09
N ALA A 184 -2.25 -1.06 11.20
CA ALA A 184 -1.77 -1.51 12.51
C ALA A 184 -2.36 -2.85 12.99
N GLN A 185 -3.65 -3.12 12.79
CA GLN A 185 -4.31 -4.28 13.44
C GLN A 185 -5.71 -4.62 12.92
N MET A 186 -6.10 -5.89 13.04
CA MET A 186 -7.48 -6.39 12.98
C MET A 186 -8.01 -6.67 14.41
N ARG A 187 -9.30 -6.43 14.64
CA ARG A 187 -9.98 -6.80 15.89
C ARG A 187 -10.50 -8.24 15.83
N ALA A 188 -10.06 -9.08 16.76
CA ALA A 188 -10.42 -10.50 16.88
C ALA A 188 -11.62 -10.72 17.80
N LEU A 189 -12.50 -11.64 17.42
CA LEU A 189 -13.64 -12.11 18.20
C LEU A 189 -13.19 -13.07 19.32
N PHE A 190 -12.26 -13.98 19.05
CA PHE A 190 -11.79 -15.01 19.99
C PHE A 190 -11.03 -14.42 21.19
N LEU A 191 -10.40 -13.26 21.01
CA LEU A 191 -9.72 -12.50 22.08
C LEU A 191 -10.64 -11.49 22.76
N LEU A 192 -11.97 -11.66 22.68
CA LEU A 192 -12.95 -10.71 23.25
C LEU A 192 -12.71 -9.26 22.78
N GLY A 193 -12.29 -9.08 21.53
CA GLY A 193 -11.94 -7.78 20.96
C GLY A 193 -10.47 -7.42 21.04
N GLY A 194 -9.59 -8.36 21.38
CA GLY A 194 -8.14 -8.21 21.24
C GLY A 194 -7.72 -7.90 19.81
N ARG A 195 -6.51 -7.38 19.65
CA ARG A 195 -5.98 -6.90 18.37
C ARG A 195 -4.90 -7.84 17.86
N ILE A 196 -4.99 -8.22 16.60
CA ILE A 196 -3.99 -9.02 15.90
C ILE A 196 -3.28 -8.08 14.92
N PRO A 197 -1.94 -7.96 14.99
CA PRO A 197 -1.19 -7.12 14.07
C PRO A 197 -1.31 -7.67 12.64
N LEU A 198 -1.41 -6.78 11.66
CA LEU A 198 -1.27 -7.14 10.26
C LEU A 198 0.15 -6.80 9.80
N PRO A 199 0.74 -7.57 8.87
CA PRO A 199 1.99 -7.18 8.25
C PRO A 199 1.80 -5.93 7.37
N GLY A 200 2.89 -5.24 7.05
CA GLY A 200 2.89 -4.22 6.01
C GLY A 200 2.77 -4.86 4.62
N PHE A 201 2.08 -4.19 3.72
CA PHE A 201 1.91 -4.64 2.34
C PHE A 201 2.46 -3.58 1.38
N SER A 202 3.20 -4.00 0.35
CA SER A 202 3.73 -3.10 -0.65
C SER A 202 3.85 -3.77 -2.01
N TYR A 203 3.69 -2.99 -3.09
CA TYR A 203 3.93 -3.46 -4.44
C TYR A 203 4.59 -2.36 -5.29
N SER A 204 5.55 -2.74 -6.13
CA SER A 204 6.38 -1.80 -6.89
C SER A 204 6.35 -2.11 -8.38
N GLN A 205 6.24 -1.07 -9.21
CA GLN A 205 6.36 -1.12 -10.68
C GLN A 205 7.02 0.16 -11.18
N THR A 206 7.68 0.11 -12.33
CA THR A 206 8.18 1.31 -13.01
C THR A 206 7.03 2.16 -13.55
N LEU A 207 7.16 3.48 -13.50
CA LEU A 207 6.25 4.41 -14.15
C LEU A 207 6.16 4.07 -15.65
N GLU A 208 4.94 4.08 -16.19
CA GLU A 208 4.69 3.73 -17.59
C GLU A 208 4.40 4.98 -18.42
N ASP A 209 3.30 5.67 -18.10
CA ASP A 209 2.82 6.82 -18.87
C ASP A 209 2.78 8.09 -18.01
N GLY A 210 2.26 7.97 -16.77
CA GLY A 210 2.22 9.10 -15.85
C GLY A 210 1.27 10.23 -16.28
N ASP A 211 0.33 9.95 -17.20
CA ASP A 211 -0.62 10.92 -17.76
C ASP A 211 -2.10 10.48 -17.66
N GLY A 212 -2.37 9.21 -17.37
CA GLY A 212 -3.75 8.70 -17.34
C GLY A 212 -4.65 9.30 -16.25
N VAL A 213 -5.95 9.32 -16.52
CA VAL A 213 -7.00 9.58 -15.50
C VAL A 213 -7.72 8.29 -15.10
N VAL A 214 -7.55 7.21 -15.87
CA VAL A 214 -8.22 5.91 -15.67
C VAL A 214 -7.18 4.78 -15.76
N SER A 215 -7.36 3.77 -14.92
CA SER A 215 -6.57 2.54 -14.91
C SER A 215 -7.53 1.36 -15.01
N TYR A 216 -7.36 0.53 -16.04
CA TYR A 216 -8.16 -0.68 -16.28
C TYR A 216 -7.64 -1.87 -15.46
#